data_AF-A0AAW0MM72-F1
#
_entry.id   AF-A0AAW0MM72-F1
#
_cell.length_a   1.000
_cell.length_b   1.000
_cell.length_c   1.000
_cell.angle_alpha   90.00
_cell.angle_beta   90.00
_cell.angle_gamma   90.00
#
_symmetry.space_group_name_H-M   'P 1'
#
loop_
_entity.id
_entity.type
_entity.pdbx_description
1 polymer ?
#
loop_
_entity_poly.entity_id
_entity_poly.type
_entity_poly.pdbx_seq_one_letter_code
_entity_poly.pdbx_strand_id
1 'polypeptide(L)'
;MSNHTKPYKSFLLTKEVDTKEINWYPLQKVNFARRKLEGANPSTITSEELKLGFEKDAAFQGLQSVALGTKGENVRADLPAEGLSVEKQVDCLLDQAMDPNVLGRVWAGWEPWM
;
A
#
# COMPACT_ATOMS: atom_id res chain seq x y z
N MET A 1 44.83 -26.77 20.25
CA MET A 1 43.81 -25.98 19.52
C MET A 1 42.54 -25.96 20.35
N SER A 2 42.20 -24.82 20.96
CA SER A 2 40.96 -24.65 21.72
C SER A 2 40.23 -23.44 21.14
N ASN A 3 38.99 -23.68 20.69
CA ASN A 3 38.20 -22.77 19.88
C ASN A 3 37.61 -21.63 20.74
N HIS A 4 37.98 -20.38 20.40
CA HIS A 4 37.34 -19.18 20.93
C HIS A 4 35.99 -18.93 20.23
N THR A 5 34.89 -19.40 20.81
CA THR A 5 33.55 -18.92 20.48
C THR A 5 33.27 -17.63 21.26
N LYS A 6 33.34 -16.48 20.58
CA LYS A 6 32.85 -15.19 21.12
C LYS A 6 31.32 -15.22 21.16
N PRO A 7 30.66 -14.75 22.24
CA PRO A 7 29.21 -14.68 22.28
C PRO A 7 28.71 -13.57 21.34
N TYR A 8 27.79 -13.92 20.45
CA TYR A 8 27.07 -12.96 19.63
C TYR A 8 26.20 -12.10 20.56
N LYS A 9 26.55 -10.83 20.72
CA LYS A 9 25.69 -9.85 21.37
C LYS A 9 24.43 -9.71 20.52
N SER A 10 23.28 -10.06 21.10
CA SER A 10 21.97 -9.76 20.51
C SER A 10 21.89 -8.26 20.24
N PHE A 11 21.91 -7.87 18.97
CA PHE A 11 21.71 -6.50 18.55
C PHE A 11 20.21 -6.18 18.64
N LEU A 12 19.71 -6.02 19.86
CA LEU A 12 18.44 -5.33 20.08
C LEU A 12 18.71 -3.85 19.83
N LEU A 13 18.51 -3.42 18.58
CA LEU A 13 18.39 -2.01 18.24
C LEU A 13 17.01 -1.53 18.67
N THR A 14 16.76 -1.44 19.98
CA THR A 14 15.73 -0.55 20.50
C THR A 14 16.29 0.86 20.48
N LYS A 15 16.47 1.41 19.27
CA LYS A 15 16.40 2.87 19.13
C LYS A 15 14.96 3.23 19.43
N GLU A 16 14.72 4.05 20.44
CA GLU A 16 13.42 4.66 20.66
C GLU A 16 13.06 5.40 19.37
N VAL A 17 12.12 4.83 18.62
CA VAL A 17 11.58 5.44 17.42
C VAL A 17 10.69 6.58 17.89
N ASP A 18 11.01 7.80 17.49
CA ASP A 18 10.13 8.94 17.72
C ASP A 18 8.84 8.74 16.92
N THR A 19 7.79 8.29 17.62
CA THR A 19 6.46 8.08 17.06
C THR A 19 5.59 9.34 17.14
N LYS A 20 6.11 10.47 17.65
CA LYS A 20 5.32 11.68 17.88
C LYS A 20 5.21 12.56 16.63
N GLU A 21 6.18 12.54 15.72
CA GLU A 21 6.12 13.30 14.46
C GLU A 21 5.64 12.47 13.26
N ILE A 22 5.74 11.15 13.34
CA ILE A 22 5.32 10.25 12.27
C ILE A 22 4.18 9.42 12.84
N ASN A 23 2.99 9.60 12.28
CA ASN A 23 1.86 8.69 12.43
C ASN A 23 2.28 7.28 11.93
N TRP A 24 3.05 6.58 12.76
CA TRP A 24 3.62 5.28 12.48
C TRP A 24 2.56 4.25 12.82
N TYR A 25 2.06 3.58 11.78
CA TYR A 25 0.95 2.64 11.87
C TYR A 25 1.40 1.19 11.64
N PRO A 26 2.27 0.63 12.51
CA PRO A 26 2.87 -0.68 12.27
C PRO A 26 1.81 -1.79 12.27
N LEU A 27 0.83 -1.71 13.17
CA LEU A 27 -0.25 -2.69 13.25
C LEU A 27 -1.11 -2.66 11.98
N GLN A 28 -1.42 -1.46 11.47
CA GLN A 28 -2.19 -1.29 10.23
C GLN A 28 -1.39 -1.80 9.03
N LYS A 29 -0.07 -1.52 8.96
CA LYS A 29 0.80 -2.04 7.89
C LYS A 29 0.85 -3.57 7.87
N VAL A 30 0.97 -4.21 9.03
CA VAL A 30 0.92 -5.69 9.14
C VAL A 30 -0.46 -6.21 8.74
N ASN A 31 -1.54 -5.54 9.17
CA ASN A 31 -2.90 -5.92 8.77
C ASN A 31 -3.13 -5.77 7.25
N PHE A 32 -2.62 -4.71 6.63
CA PHE A 32 -2.66 -4.56 5.17
C PHE A 32 -1.88 -5.64 4.47
N ALA A 33 -0.68 -6.00 4.94
CA ALA A 33 0.08 -7.11 4.37
C ALA A 33 -0.71 -8.43 4.45
N ARG A 34 -1.33 -8.73 5.59
CA ARG A 34 -2.20 -9.90 5.76
C ARG A 34 -3.38 -9.86 4.79
N ARG A 35 -4.12 -8.75 4.71
CA ARG A 35 -5.28 -8.60 3.81
C ARG A 35 -4.89 -8.70 2.33
N LYS A 36 -3.73 -8.17 1.93
CA LYS A 36 -3.17 -8.36 0.58
C LYS A 36 -3.02 -9.85 0.25
N LEU A 37 -2.61 -10.68 1.21
CA LEU A 37 -2.48 -12.14 1.03
C LEU A 37 -3.83 -12.90 1.09
N GLU A 38 -4.86 -12.32 1.70
CA GLU A 38 -6.20 -12.93 1.84
C GLU A 38 -7.18 -12.51 0.72
N GLY A 39 -6.66 -11.98 -0.40
CA GLY A 39 -7.48 -11.62 -1.56
C GLY A 39 -8.19 -10.27 -1.45
N ALA A 40 -7.63 -9.30 -0.72
CA ALA A 40 -8.13 -7.93 -0.76
C ALA A 40 -7.93 -7.28 -2.14
N ASN A 41 -8.88 -6.43 -2.52
CA ASN A 41 -8.79 -5.61 -3.72
C ASN A 41 -7.65 -4.58 -3.57
N PRO A 42 -6.68 -4.53 -4.51
CA PRO A 42 -5.59 -3.57 -4.48
C PRO A 42 -6.04 -2.11 -4.28
N SER A 43 -7.12 -1.69 -4.96
CA SER A 43 -7.63 -0.32 -4.89
C SER A 43 -8.14 0.05 -3.49
N THR A 44 -8.72 -0.94 -2.79
CA THR A 44 -9.21 -0.79 -1.41
C THR A 44 -8.04 -0.57 -0.46
N ILE A 45 -6.97 -1.37 -0.59
CA ILE A 45 -5.80 -1.21 0.28
C ILE A 45 -5.11 0.14 0.05
N THR A 46 -4.91 0.56 -1.20
CA THR A 46 -4.32 1.87 -1.51
C THR A 46 -5.18 3.02 -0.97
N SER A 47 -6.51 2.94 -1.13
CA SER A 47 -7.44 3.93 -0.59
C SER A 47 -7.36 4.05 0.94
N GLU A 48 -7.27 2.92 1.65
CA GLU A 48 -7.13 2.91 3.11
C GLU A 48 -5.74 3.42 3.58
N GLU A 49 -4.67 3.08 2.85
CA GLU A 49 -3.33 3.62 3.10
C GLU A 49 -3.29 5.15 2.91
N LEU A 50 -3.94 5.67 1.86
CA LEU A 50 -4.09 7.12 1.65
C LEU A 50 -4.85 7.77 2.81
N LYS A 51 -5.92 7.14 3.30
CA LYS A 51 -6.70 7.67 4.42
C LYS A 51 -5.84 7.85 5.67
N LEU A 52 -4.99 6.87 6.00
CA LEU A 52 -4.10 6.97 7.17
C LEU A 52 -3.17 8.19 7.12
N GLY A 53 -2.67 8.56 5.94
CA GLY A 53 -1.73 9.66 5.78
C GLY A 53 -2.38 11.02 5.53
N PHE A 54 -3.53 11.03 4.85
CA PHE A 54 -4.05 12.22 4.19
C PHE A 54 -5.53 12.52 4.51
N GLU A 55 -6.19 11.83 5.45
CA GLU A 55 -7.64 12.03 5.72
C GLU A 55 -8.06 13.50 5.93
N LYS A 56 -7.16 14.34 6.46
CA LYS A 56 -7.42 15.78 6.71
C LYS A 56 -7.06 16.70 5.54
N ASP A 57 -6.42 16.18 4.50
CA ASP A 57 -6.03 16.94 3.32
C ASP A 57 -7.25 17.16 2.41
N ALA A 58 -7.43 18.38 1.90
CA ALA A 58 -8.52 18.71 0.99
C ALA A 58 -8.48 17.87 -0.31
N ALA A 59 -7.29 17.45 -0.75
CA ALA A 59 -7.12 16.63 -1.94
C ALA A 59 -7.49 15.15 -1.73
N PHE A 60 -7.70 14.70 -0.47
CA PHE A 60 -7.92 13.29 -0.15
C PHE A 60 -9.07 12.66 -0.92
N GLN A 61 -10.20 13.36 -1.07
CA GLN A 61 -11.36 12.85 -1.81
C GLN A 61 -11.01 12.57 -3.28
N GLY A 62 -10.22 13.46 -3.90
CA GLY A 62 -9.74 13.27 -5.27
C GLY A 62 -8.76 12.09 -5.38
N LEU A 63 -7.79 12.01 -4.45
CA LEU A 63 -6.83 10.90 -4.40
C LEU A 63 -7.52 9.55 -4.22
N GLN A 64 -8.49 9.49 -3.31
CA GLN A 64 -9.28 8.29 -3.04
C GLN A 64 -10.11 7.88 -4.27
N SER A 65 -10.77 8.83 -4.93
CA SER A 65 -11.54 8.55 -6.15
C SER A 65 -10.65 8.00 -7.27
N VAL A 66 -9.44 8.54 -7.47
CA VAL A 66 -8.50 8.05 -8.49
C VAL A 66 -8.02 6.62 -8.15
N ALA A 67 -7.70 6.36 -6.88
CA ALA A 67 -7.25 5.04 -6.44
C ALA A 67 -8.34 3.96 -6.63
N LEU A 68 -9.59 4.26 -6.25
CA LEU A 68 -10.73 3.35 -6.37
C LEU A 68 -11.12 3.05 -7.82
N GLY A 69 -10.90 3.99 -8.74
CA GLY A 69 -11.25 3.88 -10.15
C GLY A 69 -12.72 4.17 -10.44
N THR A 70 -13.07 4.16 -11.73
CA THR A 70 -14.43 4.43 -12.22
C THR A 70 -15.13 3.11 -12.58
N LYS A 71 -16.35 2.93 -12.06
CA LYS A 71 -17.18 1.75 -12.34
C LYS A 71 -17.50 1.63 -13.83
N GLY A 72 -17.36 0.43 -14.39
CA GLY A 72 -17.54 0.17 -15.82
C GLY A 72 -16.39 0.63 -16.72
N GLU A 73 -15.37 1.30 -16.19
CA GLU A 73 -14.14 1.65 -16.90
C GLU A 73 -12.94 0.85 -16.37
N ASN A 74 -12.82 0.75 -15.05
CA ASN A 74 -11.72 0.08 -14.37
C ASN A 74 -12.17 -1.23 -13.73
N VAL A 75 -11.46 -2.33 -14.02
CA VAL A 75 -11.77 -3.65 -13.47
C VAL A 75 -11.74 -3.64 -11.94
N ARG A 76 -10.81 -2.87 -11.35
CA ARG A 76 -10.69 -2.76 -9.88
C ARG A 76 -11.90 -2.09 -9.20
N ALA A 77 -12.71 -1.33 -9.94
CA ALA A 77 -13.91 -0.66 -9.43
C ALA A 77 -15.18 -1.52 -9.55
N ASP A 78 -15.16 -2.54 -10.41
CA ASP A 78 -16.28 -3.46 -10.63
C ASP A 78 -16.23 -4.70 -9.71
N LEU A 79 -15.09 -4.95 -9.07
CA LEU A 79 -14.85 -6.08 -8.19
C LEU A 79 -15.06 -5.74 -6.71
N PRO A 80 -15.42 -6.72 -5.85
CA PRO A 80 -15.62 -6.48 -4.43
C PRO A 80 -14.33 -6.05 -3.73
N ALA A 81 -14.46 -5.48 -2.54
CA ALA A 81 -13.32 -4.99 -1.75
C ALA A 81 -12.40 -6.12 -1.22
N GLU A 82 -12.95 -7.32 -1.02
CA GLU A 82 -12.25 -8.47 -0.45
C GLU A 82 -12.75 -9.78 -1.07
N GLY A 83 -12.04 -10.89 -0.83
CA GLY A 83 -12.42 -12.22 -1.30
C GLY A 83 -12.17 -12.46 -2.78
N LEU A 84 -11.21 -11.73 -3.38
CA LEU A 84 -10.82 -11.94 -4.78
C LEU A 84 -10.06 -13.27 -4.94
N SER A 85 -10.27 -13.92 -6.09
CA SER A 85 -9.34 -14.96 -6.54
C SER A 85 -7.99 -14.33 -6.91
N VAL A 86 -6.95 -15.14 -7.01
CA VAL A 86 -5.61 -14.68 -7.40
C VAL A 86 -5.66 -13.98 -8.76
N GLU A 87 -6.36 -14.56 -9.73
CA GLU A 87 -6.49 -14.00 -11.09
C GLU A 87 -7.18 -12.63 -11.04
N LYS A 88 -8.25 -12.48 -10.25
CA LYS A 88 -8.95 -11.21 -10.09
C LYS A 88 -8.14 -10.17 -9.34
N GLN A 89 -7.33 -10.60 -8.37
CA GLN A 89 -6.40 -9.70 -7.71
C GLN A 89 -5.32 -9.19 -8.68
N VAL A 90 -4.79 -10.06 -9.55
CA VAL A 90 -3.83 -9.68 -10.60
C VAL A 90 -4.47 -8.75 -11.64
N ASP A 91 -5.70 -9.03 -12.09
CA ASP A 91 -6.45 -8.15 -12.99
C ASP A 91 -6.53 -6.72 -12.40
N CYS A 92 -6.91 -6.59 -11.12
CA CYS A 92 -6.95 -5.29 -10.43
C CYS A 92 -5.58 -4.61 -10.34
N LEU A 93 -4.51 -5.38 -10.07
CA LEU A 93 -3.15 -4.84 -9.96
C LEU A 93 -2.69 -4.24 -11.28
N LEU A 94 -2.92 -4.96 -12.38
CA LEU A 94 -2.56 -4.51 -13.72
C LEU A 94 -3.39 -3.29 -14.15
N ASP A 95 -4.70 -3.34 -13.94
CA ASP A 95 -5.62 -2.22 -14.20
C ASP A 95 -5.19 -0.96 -13.43
N GLN A 96 -4.87 -1.08 -12.13
CA GLN A 96 -4.42 0.05 -11.31
C GLN A 96 -3.05 0.58 -11.74
N ALA A 97 -2.10 -0.30 -12.10
CA ALA A 97 -0.73 0.10 -12.46
C ALA A 97 -0.64 0.78 -13.83
N MET A 98 -1.58 0.49 -14.74
CA MET A 98 -1.57 1.00 -16.11
C MET A 98 -2.62 2.09 -16.36
N ASP A 99 -3.39 2.48 -15.35
CA ASP A 99 -4.44 3.49 -15.50
C ASP A 99 -3.85 4.88 -15.83
N PRO A 100 -4.16 5.49 -16.99
CA PRO A 100 -3.75 6.85 -17.32
C PRO A 100 -4.18 7.90 -16.28
N ASN A 101 -5.30 7.67 -15.59
CA ASN A 101 -5.79 8.54 -14.53
C ASN A 101 -4.86 8.53 -13.30
N VAL A 102 -4.20 7.40 -13.03
CA VAL A 102 -3.16 7.29 -12.00
C VAL A 102 -1.84 7.83 -12.54
N LEU A 103 -1.40 7.34 -13.70
CA LEU A 103 -0.11 7.68 -14.31
C LEU A 103 0.03 9.18 -14.61
N GLY A 104 -1.04 9.88 -14.99
CA GLY A 104 -1.02 11.33 -15.21
C GLY A 104 -0.91 12.19 -13.95
N ARG A 105 -0.98 11.58 -12.75
CA ARG A 105 -1.02 12.28 -11.45
C ARG A 105 0.08 11.85 -10.47
N VAL A 106 0.98 10.94 -10.88
CA VAL A 106 2.13 10.57 -10.06
C VAL A 106 3.15 11.71 -9.99
N TRP A 107 4.10 11.58 -9.07
CA TRP A 107 5.18 12.55 -8.92
C TRP A 107 6.02 12.65 -10.21
N ALA A 108 6.34 13.88 -10.63
CA ALA A 108 6.96 14.14 -11.93
C ALA A 108 8.30 13.43 -12.16
N GLY A 109 9.09 13.20 -11.10
CA GLY A 109 10.36 12.47 -11.21
C GLY A 109 10.22 10.94 -11.26
N TRP A 110 9.00 10.40 -11.24
CA TRP A 110 8.75 8.96 -11.42
C TRP A 110 8.71 8.55 -12.90
N GLU A 111 8.58 9.51 -13.82
CA GLU A 111 8.60 9.30 -15.28
C GLU A 111 7.59 8.24 -15.79
N PRO A 112 6.28 8.37 -15.50
CA PRO A 112 5.23 7.42 -15.90
C PRO A 112 5.04 7.20 -17.42
N TRP A 113 5.71 8.00 -18.25
CA TRP A 113 5.57 8.03 -19.71
C TRP A 113 6.62 7.17 -20.46
N MET A 114 7.62 6.65 -19.74
CA MET A 114 8.69 5.81 -20.29
C MET A 114 8.29 4.33 -20.28
#